data_AF-A0A941NZI3-F1
#
_entry.id   AF-A0A941NZI3-F1
#
_cell.length_a   1.000
_cell.length_b   1.000
_cell.length_c   1.000
_cell.angle_alpha   90.00
_cell.angle_beta   90.00
_cell.angle_gamma   90.00
#
_symmetry.space_group_name_H-M   'P 1'
#
loop_
_entity.id
_entity.type
_entity.pdbx_description
1 polymer ?
#
loop_
_entity_poly.entity_id
_entity_poly.type
_entity_poly.pdbx_seq_one_letter_code
_entity_poly.pdbx_strand_id
1 'polypeptide(L)'
;MLVVLAFLTIDSYNYISVGGRNVPKYDVINQEIGYKYDWARSADTPVIGGPQPLFGKVVTEAEATRLMEKGKLVIQSRNCFNCHTFLGNGAYYGPDLTKSWLDPAWSQIWMPMTGKATREDAMVEFLMHPDKYPTWSREMPNMHLSEDEARATVAYLKWLSSIDTNGFPAGFGRLNPQ
;
A
#
# COMPACT_ATOMS: atom_id res chain seq x y z
N MET A 1 -10.94 36.36 1.13
CA MET A 1 -11.15 34.96 0.71
C MET A 1 -9.91 34.33 0.07
N LEU A 2 -9.31 34.94 -0.97
CA LEU A 2 -8.12 34.38 -1.65
C LEU A 2 -6.92 34.09 -0.71
N VAL A 3 -6.64 35.00 0.23
CA VAL A 3 -5.55 34.82 1.22
C VAL A 3 -5.78 33.59 2.09
N VAL A 4 -7.00 33.38 2.58
CA VAL A 4 -7.34 32.21 3.40
C VAL A 4 -7.17 30.91 2.60
N LEU A 5 -7.62 30.88 1.34
CA LEU A 5 -7.46 29.72 0.47
C LEU A 5 -6.00 29.40 0.18
N ALA A 6 -5.15 30.42 0.01
CA ALA A 6 -3.71 30.22 -0.16
C ALA A 6 -3.08 29.58 1.09
N PHE A 7 -3.41 30.07 2.29
CA PHE A 7 -2.94 29.47 3.54
C PHE A 7 -3.40 28.03 3.72
N LEU A 8 -4.69 27.74 3.49
CA LEU A 8 -5.21 26.37 3.58
C LEU A 8 -4.58 25.43 2.56
N THR A 9 -4.21 25.94 1.38
CA THR A 9 -3.50 25.16 0.36
C THR A 9 -2.09 24.81 0.80
N ILE A 10 -1.33 25.78 1.34
CA ILE A 10 0.02 25.55 1.86
C ILE A 10 -0.03 24.57 3.04
N ASP A 11 -0.97 24.74 3.96
CA ASP A 11 -1.15 23.82 5.09
C ASP A 11 -1.47 22.40 4.59
N SER A 12 -2.47 22.25 3.70
CA SER A 12 -2.81 20.96 3.11
C SER A 12 -1.62 20.31 2.42
N TYR A 13 -0.84 21.08 1.66
CA TYR A 13 0.36 20.58 0.98
C TYR A 13 1.36 19.98 1.97
N ASN A 14 1.60 20.64 3.11
CA ASN A 14 2.50 20.13 4.16
C ASN A 14 2.04 18.81 4.78
N TYR A 15 0.75 18.48 4.71
CA TYR A 15 0.23 17.19 5.14
C TYR A 15 0.37 16.11 4.06
N ILE A 16 0.05 16.44 2.80
CA ILE A 16 -0.12 15.45 1.72
C ILE A 16 1.10 15.27 0.81
N SER A 17 2.10 16.14 0.88
CA SER A 17 3.34 16.00 0.12
C SER A 17 4.22 14.89 0.69
N VAL A 18 4.96 14.18 -0.17
CA VAL A 18 5.99 13.21 0.26
C VAL A 18 7.01 13.89 1.17
N GLY A 19 7.29 13.29 2.33
CA GLY A 19 8.11 13.89 3.39
C GLY A 19 7.36 14.91 4.26
N GLY A 20 6.06 15.11 4.02
CA GLY A 20 5.17 15.92 4.84
C GLY A 20 4.71 15.19 6.11
N ARG A 21 3.76 15.78 6.83
CA ARG A 21 3.32 15.28 8.14
C ARG A 21 2.69 13.89 8.09
N ASN A 22 1.89 13.62 7.05
CA ASN A 22 1.15 12.36 6.95
C ASN A 22 1.74 11.40 5.91
N VAL A 23 2.63 11.87 5.04
CA VAL A 23 3.16 11.07 3.93
C VAL A 23 4.67 10.91 4.11
N PRO A 24 5.13 9.74 4.57
CA PRO A 24 6.57 9.48 4.73
C PRO A 24 7.31 9.56 3.39
N LYS A 25 8.62 9.78 3.48
CA LYS A 25 9.54 9.61 2.35
C LYS A 25 9.50 8.17 1.83
N TYR A 26 9.86 7.99 0.57
CA TYR A 26 9.72 6.70 -0.11
C TYR A 26 10.64 5.60 0.41
N ASP A 27 11.77 5.96 1.03
CA ASP A 27 12.71 5.04 1.66
C ASP A 27 12.16 4.37 2.93
N VAL A 28 10.98 4.77 3.43
CA VAL A 28 10.24 4.07 4.49
C VAL A 28 9.97 2.60 4.16
N ILE A 29 10.01 2.21 2.88
CA ILE A 29 9.89 0.80 2.47
C ILE A 29 11.04 -0.08 2.97
N ASN A 30 12.14 0.53 3.44
CA ASN A 30 13.22 -0.16 4.15
C ASN A 30 12.89 -0.48 5.62
N GLN A 31 11.73 -0.06 6.12
CA GLN A 31 11.30 -0.25 7.50
C GLN A 31 10.09 -1.18 7.57
N GLU A 32 9.88 -1.73 8.76
CA GLU A 32 8.64 -2.40 9.11
C GLU A 32 7.52 -1.37 9.18
N ILE A 33 6.36 -1.71 8.62
CA ILE A 33 5.18 -0.88 8.65
C ILE A 33 4.11 -1.66 9.41
N GLY A 34 3.57 -1.04 10.45
CA GLY A 34 2.43 -1.52 11.21
C GLY A 34 1.29 -0.51 11.20
N TYR A 35 0.16 -0.89 11.79
CA TYR A 35 -1.01 -0.03 11.97
C TYR A 35 -1.64 -0.37 13.32
N LYS A 36 -1.77 0.64 14.19
CA LYS A 36 -2.26 0.45 15.57
C LYS A 36 -3.22 1.57 15.95
N TYR A 37 -4.16 1.25 16.83
CA TYR A 37 -5.08 2.24 17.38
C TYR A 37 -4.34 3.20 18.31
N ASP A 38 -4.42 4.49 18.00
CA ASP A 38 -3.96 5.59 18.84
C ASP A 38 -5.15 6.16 19.63
N TRP A 39 -5.14 5.94 20.94
CA TRP A 39 -6.18 6.40 21.86
C TRP A 39 -6.25 7.92 21.97
N ALA A 40 -5.14 8.64 21.79
CA ALA A 40 -5.14 10.10 21.84
C ALA A 40 -5.83 10.70 20.62
N ARG A 41 -5.77 10.01 19.47
CA ARG A 41 -6.39 10.42 18.21
C ARG A 41 -7.74 9.77 17.93
N SER A 42 -8.13 8.78 18.76
CA SER A 42 -9.30 7.92 18.53
C SER A 42 -9.33 7.31 17.12
N ALA A 43 -8.17 6.93 16.60
CA ALA A 43 -8.00 6.52 15.21
C ALA A 43 -6.90 5.46 15.07
N ASP A 44 -7.01 4.60 14.06
CA ASP A 44 -5.90 3.73 13.66
C ASP A 44 -4.82 4.57 12.94
N THR A 45 -3.55 4.35 13.28
CA THR A 45 -2.42 5.16 12.77
C THR A 45 -1.25 4.26 12.36
N PRO A 46 -0.46 4.68 11.35
CA PRO A 46 0.72 3.93 10.94
C PRO A 46 1.80 3.96 12.02
N VAL A 47 2.44 2.81 12.24
CA VAL A 47 3.58 2.67 13.14
C VAL A 47 4.77 2.23 12.31
N ILE A 48 5.83 3.04 12.33
CA ILE A 48 7.06 2.75 11.61
C ILE A 48 8.03 2.07 12.56
N GLY A 49 8.39 0.83 12.24
CA GLY A 49 9.24 -0.03 13.05
C GLY A 49 10.70 -0.03 12.63
N GLY A 50 11.40 -1.11 12.98
CA GLY A 50 12.83 -1.28 12.68
C GLY A 50 13.13 -1.59 11.21
N PRO A 51 14.41 -1.82 10.86
CA PRO A 51 14.80 -2.16 9.49
C PRO A 51 14.13 -3.45 8.99
N GLN A 52 13.43 -3.35 7.86
CA GLN A 52 12.84 -4.46 7.10
C GLN A 52 12.98 -4.16 5.60
N PRO A 53 14.14 -4.44 5.00
CA PRO A 53 14.39 -4.18 3.59
C PRO A 53 13.43 -4.98 2.71
N LEU A 54 12.81 -4.32 1.73
CA LEU A 54 11.92 -5.00 0.80
C LEU A 54 12.74 -5.85 -0.19
N PHE A 55 12.36 -7.11 -0.37
CA PHE A 55 13.11 -8.07 -1.21
C PHE A 55 14.58 -8.26 -0.78
N GLY A 56 14.87 -8.09 0.52
CA GLY A 56 16.22 -8.24 1.07
C GLY A 56 17.22 -7.16 0.64
N LYS A 57 16.79 -6.10 -0.06
CA LYS A 57 17.66 -5.00 -0.50
C LYS A 57 17.26 -3.69 0.17
N VAL A 58 18.22 -3.06 0.84
CA VAL A 58 18.07 -1.67 1.28
C VAL A 58 18.22 -0.76 0.06
N VAL A 59 17.28 0.14 -0.14
CA VAL A 59 17.31 1.12 -1.23
C VAL A 59 17.56 2.52 -0.73
N THR A 60 18.25 3.33 -1.52
CA THR A 60 18.37 4.77 -1.30
C THR A 60 17.05 5.49 -1.57
N GLU A 61 16.87 6.71 -1.07
CA GLU A 61 15.68 7.54 -1.35
C GLU A 61 15.48 7.75 -2.86
N ALA A 62 16.56 7.90 -3.63
CA ALA A 62 16.49 8.04 -5.08
C ALA A 62 16.05 6.74 -5.80
N GLU A 63 16.52 5.57 -5.34
CA GLU A 63 16.05 4.28 -5.84
C GLU A 63 14.58 4.03 -5.46
N ALA A 64 14.21 4.34 -4.22
CA ALA A 64 12.83 4.23 -3.76
C ALA A 64 11.89 5.13 -4.60
N THR A 65 12.30 6.36 -4.89
CA THR A 65 11.54 7.27 -5.76
C THR A 65 11.24 6.65 -7.13
N ARG A 66 12.25 6.06 -7.78
CA ARG A 66 12.06 5.37 -9.07
C ARG A 66 11.10 4.18 -8.97
N LEU A 67 11.17 3.42 -7.87
CA LEU A 67 10.22 2.33 -7.62
C LEU A 67 8.78 2.85 -7.47
N MET A 68 8.58 3.98 -6.79
CA MET A 68 7.26 4.58 -6.58
C MET A 68 6.66 5.11 -7.87
N GLU A 69 7.47 5.80 -8.68
CA GLU A 69 7.07 6.27 -10.00
C GLU A 69 6.65 5.11 -10.90
N LYS A 70 7.45 4.03 -10.94
CA LYS A 70 7.13 2.84 -11.73
C LYS A 70 5.87 2.13 -11.22
N GLY A 71 5.77 1.88 -9.90
CA GLY A 71 4.61 1.22 -9.30
C GLY A 71 3.31 2.01 -9.52
N LYS A 72 3.36 3.34 -9.35
CA LYS A 72 2.24 4.23 -9.65
C LYS A 72 1.83 4.16 -11.12
N LEU A 73 2.80 4.18 -12.04
CA LEU A 73 2.52 4.10 -13.47
C LEU A 73 1.90 2.75 -13.85
N VAL A 74 2.35 1.65 -13.25
CA VAL A 74 1.73 0.32 -13.45
C VAL A 74 0.27 0.34 -12.99
N ILE A 75 0.00 0.83 -11.77
CA ILE A 75 -1.36 0.93 -11.22
C ILE A 75 -2.28 1.73 -12.14
N GLN A 76 -1.79 2.84 -12.68
CA GLN A 76 -2.54 3.72 -13.58
C GLN A 76 -2.74 3.09 -14.96
N SER A 77 -1.68 2.55 -15.57
CA SER A 77 -1.72 2.00 -16.92
C SER A 77 -2.42 0.64 -17.03
N ARG A 78 -2.56 -0.08 -15.92
CA ARG A 78 -3.36 -1.31 -15.81
C ARG A 78 -4.73 -1.08 -15.15
N ASN A 79 -5.11 0.19 -14.97
CA ASN A 79 -6.44 0.60 -14.54
C ASN A 79 -6.93 -0.10 -13.26
N CYS A 80 -6.03 -0.31 -12.28
CA CYS A 80 -6.37 -1.03 -11.06
C CYS A 80 -7.52 -0.35 -10.28
N PHE A 81 -7.63 0.98 -10.39
CA PHE A 81 -8.72 1.79 -9.82
C PHE A 81 -10.11 1.45 -10.35
N ASN A 82 -10.23 0.82 -11.52
CA ASN A 82 -11.53 0.44 -12.08
C ASN A 82 -12.12 -0.81 -11.42
N CYS A 83 -11.33 -1.50 -10.59
CA CYS A 83 -11.81 -2.58 -9.73
C CYS A 83 -11.63 -2.25 -8.25
N HIS A 84 -10.49 -1.69 -7.87
CA HIS A 84 -10.11 -1.46 -6.48
C HIS A 84 -10.25 0.00 -6.07
N THR A 85 -10.33 0.24 -4.76
CA THR A 85 -10.11 1.56 -4.19
C THR A 85 -8.68 1.71 -3.67
N PHE A 86 -8.16 2.94 -3.76
CA PHE A 86 -6.96 3.40 -3.07
C PHE A 86 -7.34 4.67 -2.32
N LEU A 87 -7.06 4.72 -1.02
CA LEU A 87 -7.54 5.79 -0.13
C LEU A 87 -9.07 5.96 -0.22
N GLY A 88 -9.82 4.86 -0.41
CA GLY A 88 -11.27 4.90 -0.61
C GLY A 88 -11.76 5.44 -1.96
N ASN A 89 -10.85 5.80 -2.88
CA ASN A 89 -11.19 6.31 -4.22
C ASN A 89 -10.95 5.23 -5.28
N GLY A 90 -11.91 5.01 -6.17
CA GLY A 90 -11.85 4.00 -7.22
C GLY A 90 -13.20 3.29 -7.40
N ALA A 91 -13.15 2.00 -7.72
CA ALA A 91 -14.33 1.15 -7.85
C ALA A 91 -14.43 0.13 -6.71
N TYR A 92 -15.62 -0.45 -6.56
CA TYR A 92 -15.97 -1.32 -5.41
C TYR A 92 -16.08 -2.81 -5.79
N TYR A 93 -15.41 -3.23 -6.86
CA TYR A 93 -15.41 -4.62 -7.30
C TYR A 93 -14.38 -5.46 -6.55
N GLY A 94 -13.15 -4.96 -6.40
CA GLY A 94 -12.09 -5.54 -5.59
C GLY A 94 -12.01 -4.91 -4.19
N PRO A 95 -11.20 -5.49 -3.29
CA PRO A 95 -10.92 -4.91 -1.97
C PRO A 95 -10.15 -3.59 -2.07
N ASP A 96 -10.25 -2.77 -1.02
CA ASP A 96 -9.44 -1.55 -0.86
C ASP A 96 -7.96 -1.90 -0.67
N LEU A 97 -7.09 -1.23 -1.42
CA LEU A 97 -5.66 -1.53 -1.46
C LEU A 97 -4.82 -0.61 -0.56
N THR A 98 -5.44 0.34 0.16
CA THR A 98 -4.76 1.36 0.98
C THR A 98 -3.80 0.76 2.00
N LYS A 99 -4.26 -0.29 2.69
CA LYS A 99 -3.48 -1.02 3.71
C LYS A 99 -3.23 -2.47 3.31
N SER A 100 -3.27 -2.77 2.01
CA SER A 100 -3.16 -4.13 1.49
C SER A 100 -1.88 -4.84 1.94
N TRP A 101 -0.74 -4.14 2.05
CA TRP A 101 0.51 -4.72 2.57
C TRP A 101 0.36 -5.29 3.99
N LEU A 102 -0.57 -4.77 4.78
CA LEU A 102 -0.78 -5.14 6.18
C LEU A 102 -1.86 -6.21 6.36
N ASP A 103 -2.48 -6.68 5.28
CA ASP A 103 -3.56 -7.66 5.36
C ASP A 103 -3.04 -8.99 5.95
N PRO A 104 -3.64 -9.50 7.05
CA PRO A 104 -3.24 -10.79 7.62
C PRO A 104 -3.48 -11.98 6.68
N ALA A 105 -4.31 -11.83 5.65
CA ALA A 105 -4.50 -12.84 4.62
C ALA A 105 -3.19 -13.18 3.90
N TRP A 106 -2.19 -12.29 3.85
CA TRP A 106 -0.90 -12.61 3.23
C TRP A 106 -0.23 -13.80 3.90
N SER A 107 -0.12 -13.80 5.23
CA SER A 107 0.52 -14.90 5.95
C SER A 107 -0.39 -16.12 6.07
N GLN A 108 -1.70 -15.92 6.19
CA GLN A 108 -2.66 -16.99 6.46
C GLN A 108 -3.13 -17.74 5.21
N ILE A 109 -3.20 -17.05 4.06
CA ILE A 109 -3.83 -17.56 2.84
C ILE A 109 -2.86 -17.50 1.67
N TRP A 110 -2.36 -16.31 1.34
CA TRP A 110 -1.66 -16.07 0.07
C TRP A 110 -0.26 -16.65 0.02
N MET A 111 0.52 -16.59 1.10
CA MET A 111 1.85 -17.22 1.17
C MET A 111 1.76 -18.75 0.99
N PRO A 112 0.89 -19.48 1.72
CA PRO A 112 0.64 -20.90 1.44
C PRO A 112 0.17 -21.17 0.01
N MET A 113 -0.77 -20.36 -0.50
CA MET A 113 -1.38 -20.56 -1.83
C MET A 113 -0.40 -20.31 -2.98
N THR A 114 0.50 -19.33 -2.84
CA THR A 114 1.55 -19.01 -3.82
C THR A 114 2.81 -19.85 -3.63
N GLY A 115 2.94 -20.56 -2.51
CA GLY A 115 4.14 -21.33 -2.15
C GLY A 115 5.36 -20.46 -1.85
N LYS A 116 5.17 -19.18 -1.55
CA LYS A 116 6.27 -18.24 -1.26
C LYS A 116 6.51 -18.08 0.24
N ALA A 117 7.77 -17.92 0.61
CA ALA A 117 8.20 -17.82 2.01
C ALA A 117 8.05 -16.41 2.61
N THR A 118 7.87 -15.38 1.78
CA THR A 118 7.76 -13.99 2.21
C THR A 118 6.48 -13.36 1.66
N ARG A 119 6.01 -12.29 2.30
CA ARG A 119 4.83 -11.53 1.84
C ARG A 119 5.10 -10.91 0.49
N GLU A 120 6.25 -10.27 0.34
CA GLU A 120 6.60 -9.53 -0.87
C GLU A 120 6.70 -10.46 -2.09
N ASP A 121 7.26 -11.66 -1.94
CA ASP A 121 7.31 -12.64 -3.03
C ASP A 121 5.92 -13.21 -3.34
N ALA A 122 5.08 -13.43 -2.33
CA ALA A 122 3.70 -13.86 -2.52
C ALA A 122 2.87 -12.81 -3.28
N MET A 123 3.04 -11.53 -2.95
CA MET A 123 2.38 -10.43 -3.66
C MET A 123 2.85 -10.33 -5.12
N VAL A 124 4.15 -10.50 -5.38
CA VAL A 124 4.70 -10.51 -6.76
C VAL A 124 4.11 -11.66 -7.56
N GLU A 125 4.10 -12.88 -7.01
CA GLU A 125 3.54 -14.06 -7.67
C GLU A 125 2.05 -13.88 -7.97
N PHE A 126 1.27 -13.39 -7.00
CA PHE A 126 -0.14 -13.08 -7.19
C PHE A 126 -0.36 -12.06 -8.32
N LEU A 127 0.41 -10.97 -8.35
CA LEU A 127 0.26 -9.92 -9.36
C LEU A 127 0.64 -10.38 -10.77
N MET A 128 1.57 -11.32 -10.90
CA MET A 128 1.96 -11.89 -12.21
C MET A 128 0.96 -12.96 -12.70
N HIS A 129 0.30 -13.65 -11.78
CA HIS A 129 -0.60 -14.77 -12.09
C HIS A 129 -1.94 -14.71 -11.34
N PRO A 130 -2.69 -13.59 -11.40
CA PRO A 130 -3.90 -13.42 -10.60
C PRO A 130 -5.03 -14.39 -11.01
N ASP A 131 -5.02 -14.83 -12.27
CA ASP A 131 -5.95 -15.81 -12.85
C ASP A 131 -5.84 -17.20 -12.20
N LYS A 132 -4.70 -17.52 -11.56
CA LYS A 132 -4.52 -18.77 -10.82
C LYS A 132 -5.16 -18.76 -9.44
N TYR A 133 -5.65 -17.61 -8.98
CA TYR A 133 -6.15 -17.43 -7.63
C TYR A 133 -7.55 -16.77 -7.57
N PRO A 134 -8.56 -17.35 -8.25
CA PRO A 134 -9.90 -16.77 -8.30
C PRO A 134 -10.56 -16.74 -6.91
N THR A 135 -11.11 -15.58 -6.54
CA THR A 135 -11.87 -15.42 -5.29
C THR A 135 -13.36 -15.58 -5.55
N TRP A 136 -13.83 -16.82 -5.46
CA TRP A 136 -15.24 -17.19 -5.61
C TRP A 136 -15.80 -16.78 -6.97
N SER A 137 -16.61 -15.71 -7.02
CA SER A 137 -17.25 -15.19 -8.24
C SER A 137 -16.56 -13.94 -8.80
N ARG A 138 -15.53 -13.43 -8.13
CA ARG A 138 -14.77 -12.25 -8.57
C ARG A 138 -13.37 -12.66 -9.00
N GLU A 139 -13.00 -12.21 -10.19
CA GLU A 139 -11.72 -12.55 -10.81
C GLU A 139 -10.93 -11.29 -11.10
N MET A 140 -9.63 -11.34 -10.80
CA MET A 140 -8.67 -10.33 -11.23
C MET A 140 -8.05 -10.80 -12.55
N PRO A 141 -8.19 -10.05 -13.65
CA PRO A 141 -7.63 -10.45 -14.94
C PRO A 141 -6.09 -10.45 -14.90
N ASN A 142 -5.47 -11.30 -15.71
CA ASN A 142 -4.03 -11.25 -15.90
C ASN A 142 -3.64 -10.02 -16.73
N MET A 143 -2.94 -9.07 -16.09
CA MET A 143 -2.51 -7.82 -16.72
C MET A 143 -1.12 -7.92 -17.36
N HIS A 144 -0.57 -9.13 -17.43
CA HIS A 144 0.75 -9.46 -17.98
C HIS A 144 1.87 -8.58 -17.44
N LEU A 145 1.87 -8.38 -16.11
CA LEU A 145 2.93 -7.64 -15.43
C LEU A 145 4.25 -8.41 -15.52
N SER A 146 5.32 -7.71 -15.89
CA SER A 146 6.68 -8.22 -15.67
C SER A 146 7.01 -8.29 -14.18
N GLU A 147 8.00 -9.11 -13.80
CA GLU A 147 8.44 -9.21 -12.41
C GLU A 147 8.86 -7.84 -11.85
N ASP A 148 9.56 -7.02 -12.63
CA ASP A 148 9.97 -5.68 -12.20
C ASP A 148 8.77 -4.74 -11.97
N GLU A 149 7.73 -4.83 -12.79
CA GLU A 149 6.49 -4.06 -12.61
C GLU A 149 5.72 -4.53 -11.38
N ALA A 150 5.64 -5.84 -11.15
CA ALA A 150 5.03 -6.42 -9.97
C ALA A 150 5.79 -6.00 -8.70
N ARG A 151 7.12 -6.12 -8.66
CA ARG A 151 7.96 -5.67 -7.53
C ARG A 151 7.79 -4.19 -7.23
N ALA A 152 7.75 -3.34 -8.27
CA ALA A 152 7.51 -1.90 -8.10
C ALA A 152 6.10 -1.61 -7.55
N THR A 153 5.09 -2.36 -8.00
CA THR A 153 3.72 -2.27 -7.49
C THR A 153 3.64 -2.66 -6.01
N VAL A 154 4.31 -3.76 -5.61
CA VAL A 154 4.41 -4.17 -4.20
C VAL A 154 5.11 -3.10 -3.35
N ALA A 155 6.20 -2.51 -3.85
CA ALA A 155 6.87 -1.41 -3.17
C ALA A 155 5.91 -0.23 -2.95
N TYR A 156 5.14 0.15 -3.98
CA TYR A 156 4.14 1.20 -3.88
C TYR A 156 3.05 0.88 -2.86
N LEU A 157 2.52 -0.35 -2.83
CA LEU A 157 1.51 -0.78 -1.86
C LEU A 157 2.05 -0.80 -0.42
N LYS A 158 3.32 -1.21 -0.24
CA LYS A 158 4.02 -1.12 1.05
C LYS A 158 4.10 0.34 1.50
N TRP A 159 4.61 1.24 0.66
CA TRP A 159 4.68 2.68 0.99
C TRP A 159 3.30 3.29 1.27
N LEU A 160 2.29 3.00 0.44
CA LEU A 160 0.92 3.49 0.63
C LEU A 160 0.37 3.11 2.01
N SER A 161 0.71 1.91 2.49
CA SER A 161 0.30 1.44 3.81
C SER A 161 0.93 2.23 4.97
N SER A 162 2.05 2.93 4.74
CA SER A 162 2.70 3.81 5.73
C SER A 162 2.04 5.19 5.87
N ILE A 163 1.20 5.59 4.91
CA ILE A 163 0.60 6.94 4.93
C ILE A 163 -0.39 7.06 6.08
N ASP A 164 -0.31 8.16 6.83
CA ASP A 164 -1.30 8.50 7.85
C ASP A 164 -2.55 9.09 7.19
N THR A 165 -3.55 8.24 7.07
CA THR A 165 -4.84 8.49 6.45
C THR A 165 -5.88 8.90 7.48
N ASN A 166 -5.47 9.42 8.65
CA ASN A 166 -6.32 9.91 9.72
C ASN A 166 -7.39 8.89 10.17
N GLY A 167 -6.99 7.62 10.31
CA GLY A 167 -7.89 6.55 10.75
C GLY A 167 -8.53 5.73 9.64
N PHE A 168 -8.33 6.06 8.36
CA PHE A 168 -8.84 5.24 7.25
C PHE A 168 -7.87 4.12 6.85
N PRO A 169 -8.32 2.88 6.57
CA PRO A 169 -9.67 2.38 6.77
C PRO A 169 -9.94 2.15 8.25
N ALA A 170 -11.19 2.39 8.65
CA ALA A 170 -11.61 2.24 10.04
C ALA A 170 -11.66 0.76 10.45
N GLY A 171 -11.19 0.44 11.65
CA GLY A 171 -11.28 -0.92 12.20
C GLY A 171 -10.31 -1.91 11.56
N PHE A 172 -9.29 -1.43 10.85
CA PHE A 172 -8.32 -2.29 10.19
C PHE A 172 -7.55 -3.13 11.22
N GLY A 173 -7.54 -4.46 11.04
CA GLY A 173 -6.90 -5.39 11.98
C GLY A 173 -7.64 -5.60 13.31
N ARG A 174 -8.74 -4.88 13.57
CA ARG A 174 -9.57 -5.04 14.79
C ARG A 174 -10.62 -6.15 14.68
N LEU A 175 -10.69 -6.85 13.54
CA LEU A 175 -11.60 -7.99 13.35
C LEU A 175 -11.14 -9.28 14.06
N ASN A 176 -9.98 -9.29 14.70
CA ASN A 176 -9.61 -10.28 15.70
C ASN A 176 -9.24 -9.57 17.02
N PRO A 177 -10.16 -9.49 17.99
CA PRO A 177 -9.75 -9.22 19.36
C PRO A 177 -8.85 -10.38 19.82
N GLN A 178 -7.68 -10.03 20.34
CA GLN A 178 -6.92 -10.96 21.20
C GLN A 178 -7.74 -11.30 22.44
#